data_AF-A0A8H9HYQ6-F1
#
_entry.id   AF-A0A8H9HYQ6-F1
#
_cell.length_a   1.000
_cell.length_b   1.000
_cell.length_c   1.000
_cell.angle_alpha   90.00
_cell.angle_beta   90.00
_cell.angle_gamma   90.00
#
_symmetry.space_group_name_H-M   'P 1'
#
loop_
_entity.id
_entity.type
_entity.pdbx_description
1 polymer ?
#
loop_
_entity_poly.entity_id
_entity_poly.type
_entity_poly.pdbx_seq_one_letter_code
_entity_poly.pdbx_strand_id
1 'polypeptide(L)'
;MPVTGVHADGTACTHQVNQRTGRPKDSNSDCPGRTGYGATCSACGETVTNYLKLLVTPEVTKHLRQHTSTAPQAEPTGEAK
;
A
#
# COMPACT_ATOMS: atom_id res chain seq x y z
N MET A 1 -3.52 -3.21 5.01
CA MET A 1 -2.91 -2.29 4.02
C MET A 1 -1.61 -1.69 4.57
N PRO A 2 -0.47 -2.36 4.38
CA PRO A 2 0.81 -1.80 4.80
C PRO A 2 1.19 -0.61 3.92
N VAL A 3 1.62 0.49 4.54
CA VAL A 3 2.15 1.67 3.81
C VAL A 3 3.62 1.43 3.49
N THR A 4 3.93 1.42 2.20
CA THR A 4 5.27 1.20 1.65
C THR A 4 5.74 2.41 0.85
N GLY A 5 7.03 2.46 0.52
CA GLY A 5 7.53 3.45 -0.43
C GLY A 5 7.09 3.08 -1.85
N VAL A 6 6.83 4.06 -2.70
CA VAL A 6 6.50 3.84 -4.12
C VAL A 6 7.41 4.65 -5.04
N HIS A 7 7.56 4.14 -6.25
CA HIS A 7 8.21 4.80 -7.39
C HIS A 7 7.28 5.84 -8.04
N ALA A 8 7.79 6.59 -9.01
CA ALA A 8 7.00 7.63 -9.70
C ALA A 8 5.83 7.07 -10.51
N ASP A 9 5.94 5.83 -10.97
CA ASP A 9 4.89 5.09 -11.66
C ASP A 9 3.85 4.46 -10.69
N GLY A 10 4.01 4.67 -9.37
CA GLY A 10 3.14 4.12 -8.34
C GLY A 10 3.45 2.68 -7.92
N THR A 11 4.45 2.03 -8.54
CA THR A 11 4.85 0.67 -8.17
C THR A 11 5.58 0.65 -6.83
N ALA A 12 5.47 -0.45 -6.09
CA ALA A 12 6.06 -0.57 -4.76
C ALA A 12 7.59 -0.60 -4.83
N CYS A 13 8.23 0.32 -4.10
CA CYS A 13 9.68 0.35 -3.92
C CYS A 13 10.07 -0.59 -2.77
N THR A 14 10.58 -1.77 -3.11
CA THR A 14 11.03 -2.80 -2.15
C THR A 14 12.48 -2.62 -1.69
N HIS A 15 13.24 -1.74 -2.34
CA HIS A 15 14.66 -1.52 -2.06
C HIS A 15 14.91 -0.71 -0.79
N GLN A 16 16.04 -0.98 -0.14
CA GLN A 16 16.51 -0.11 0.94
C GLN A 16 16.95 1.23 0.35
N VAL A 17 16.21 2.28 0.69
CA VAL A 17 16.50 3.65 0.24
C VAL A 17 17.04 4.51 1.38
N ASN A 18 17.83 5.52 1.03
CA ASN A 18 18.20 6.58 1.95
C ASN A 18 16.94 7.34 2.37
N GLN A 19 16.73 7.48 3.68
CA GLN A 19 15.51 8.09 4.21
C GLN A 19 15.32 9.56 3.80
N ARG A 20 16.42 10.31 3.64
CA ARG A 20 16.41 11.74 3.28
C ARG A 20 16.22 11.97 1.79
N THR A 21 16.90 11.19 0.94
CA THR A 21 16.91 11.44 -0.52
C THR A 21 15.99 10.53 -1.31
N GLY A 22 15.50 9.43 -0.73
CA GLY A 22 14.69 8.43 -1.44
C GLY A 22 15.49 7.57 -2.43
N ARG A 23 16.76 7.86 -2.67
CA ARG A 23 17.61 7.05 -3.57
C ARG A 23 17.93 5.69 -2.97
N PRO A 24 18.06 4.63 -3.79
CA PRO A 24 18.51 3.34 -3.29
C PRO A 24 19.89 3.46 -2.64
N LYS A 25 20.09 2.69 -1.56
CA LYS A 25 21.38 2.62 -0.87
C LYS A 25 22.40 1.83 -1.70
N ASP A 26 21.91 0.83 -2.43
CA ASP A 26 22.69 0.13 -3.43
C ASP A 26 22.71 0.92 -4.74
N SER A 27 23.90 1.37 -5.12
CA SER A 27 24.10 2.15 -6.35
C SER A 27 24.06 1.29 -7.61
N ASN A 28 24.12 -0.04 -7.49
CA ASN A 28 23.99 -0.98 -8.60
C ASN A 28 22.56 -1.52 -8.77
N SER A 29 21.61 -1.08 -7.96
CA SER A 29 20.21 -1.42 -8.21
C SER A 29 19.65 -0.56 -9.34
N ASP A 30 19.00 -1.16 -10.33
CA ASP A 30 18.20 -0.46 -11.36
C ASP A 30 16.93 0.22 -10.78
N CYS A 31 16.92 0.42 -9.47
CA CYS A 31 15.83 1.03 -8.72
C CYS A 31 15.87 2.55 -8.92
N PRO A 32 14.81 3.17 -9.47
CA PRO A 32 14.77 4.62 -9.64
C PRO A 32 14.65 5.37 -8.29
N GLY A 33 14.45 4.64 -7.19
CA GLY A 33 14.28 5.17 -5.84
C GLY A 33 12.83 5.48 -5.49
N ARG A 34 12.62 5.80 -4.22
CA ARG A 34 11.31 6.14 -3.67
C ARG A 34 11.00 7.61 -3.93
N THR A 35 9.86 7.87 -4.55
CA THR A 35 9.32 9.22 -4.80
C THR A 35 8.11 9.54 -3.93
N GLY A 36 7.46 8.52 -3.35
CA GLY A 36 6.32 8.70 -2.46
C GLY A 36 6.06 7.50 -1.56
N TYR A 37 4.84 7.44 -1.05
CA TYR A 37 4.31 6.37 -0.23
C TYR A 37 2.96 5.91 -0.77
N GLY A 38 2.66 4.63 -0.59
CA GLY A 38 1.37 4.09 -0.99
C GLY A 38 1.01 2.80 -0.27
N ALA A 39 -0.25 2.41 -0.42
CA ALA A 39 -0.78 1.16 0.08
C ALA A 39 -1.88 0.64 -0.84
N THR A 40 -1.85 -0.66 -1.13
CA THR A 40 -2.88 -1.36 -1.90
C THR A 40 -3.73 -2.22 -0.97
N CYS A 41 -5.05 -2.17 -1.16
CA CYS A 41 -6.00 -2.96 -0.42
C CYS A 41 -6.04 -4.37 -0.95
N SER A 42 -5.73 -5.36 -0.11
CA SER A 42 -5.82 -6.77 -0.49
C SER A 42 -7.25 -7.27 -0.67
N ALA A 43 -8.24 -6.58 -0.10
CA ALA A 43 -9.65 -6.98 -0.19
C ALA A 43 -10.31 -6.54 -1.49
N CYS A 44 -10.00 -5.33 -1.99
CA CYS A 44 -10.65 -4.77 -3.19
C CYS A 44 -9.70 -4.23 -4.26
N GLY A 45 -8.38 -4.27 -4.06
CA GLY A 45 -7.39 -3.79 -5.01
C GLY A 45 -7.20 -2.27 -5.06
N GLU A 46 -7.98 -1.50 -4.30
CA GLU A 46 -7.85 -0.03 -4.27
C GLU A 46 -6.46 0.40 -3.79
N THR A 47 -5.84 1.33 -4.50
CA THR A 47 -4.49 1.82 -4.19
C THR A 47 -4.54 3.29 -3.83
N VAL A 48 -3.96 3.63 -2.69
CA VAL A 48 -3.81 5.01 -2.20
C VAL A 48 -2.34 5.38 -2.27
N THR A 49 -2.01 6.52 -2.88
CA THR A 49 -0.64 7.04 -3.00
C THR A 49 -0.55 8.52 -2.63
N ASN A 50 0.51 8.92 -1.93
CA ASN A 50 0.84 10.32 -1.65
C ASN A 50 2.36 10.51 -1.47
N TYR A 51 2.84 11.74 -1.62
CA TYR A 51 4.25 12.08 -1.45
C TYR A 51 4.74 11.99 0.02
N LEU A 52 3.84 12.13 0.99
CA LEU A 52 4.14 11.97 2.42
C LEU A 52 3.39 10.80 3.04
N LYS A 53 4.11 10.00 3.83
CA LYS A 53 3.53 8.87 4.59
C LYS A 53 2.38 9.31 5.50
N LEU A 54 2.51 10.50 6.10
CA LEU A 54 1.49 11.10 6.98
C LEU A 54 0.16 11.40 6.27
N LEU A 55 0.16 11.56 4.95
CA LEU A 55 -1.07 11.74 4.16
C LEU A 55 -1.69 10.41 3.71
N VAL A 56 -0.89 9.35 3.59
CA VAL A 56 -1.38 8.01 3.21
C VAL A 56 -2.11 7.34 4.38
N THR A 57 -1.56 7.39 5.59
CA THR A 57 -2.12 6.72 6.77
C THR A 57 -3.60 7.05 7.05
N PRO A 58 -4.05 8.33 7.04
CA PRO A 58 -5.47 8.64 7.29
C PRO A 58 -6.39 8.11 6.18
N GLU A 59 -5.98 8.20 4.91
CA GLU A 59 -6.74 7.67 3.77
C GLU A 59 -6.86 6.15 3.83
N VAL A 60 -5.77 5.44 4.17
CA VAL A 60 -5.81 3.99 4.41
C VAL A 60 -6.78 3.64 5.53
N THR A 61 -6.75 4.38 6.64
CA THR A 61 -7.63 4.14 7.78
C THR A 61 -9.10 4.37 7.40
N LYS A 62 -9.38 5.45 6.67
CA LYS A 62 -10.72 5.77 6.14
C LYS A 62 -11.22 4.67 5.21
N HIS A 63 -10.38 4.21 4.29
CA HIS A 63 -10.70 3.11 3.37
C HIS A 63 -10.98 1.81 4.13
N LEU A 64 -10.12 1.42 5.08
CA LEU A 64 -10.33 0.20 5.88
C LEU A 64 -11.64 0.23 6.67
N ARG A 65 -12.08 1.41 7.13
CA ARG A 65 -13.38 1.56 7.79
C ARG A 65 -14.55 1.20 6.89
N GLN A 66 -14.46 1.45 5.58
CA GLN A 66 -15.52 1.09 4.63
C GLN A 66 -15.70 -0.43 4.52
N HIS A 67 -14.62 -1.20 4.65
CA HIS A 67 -14.70 -2.66 4.72
C HIS A 67 -15.34 -3.13 6.03
N THR A 68 -15.04 -2.50 7.15
CA THR A 68 -15.61 -2.88 8.47
C THR A 68 -17.04 -2.41 8.68
N SER A 69 -17.46 -1.34 7.99
CA SER A 69 -18.85 -0.85 8.02
C SER A 69 -19.79 -1.69 7.15
N THR A 70 -19.25 -2.66 6.39
CA THR A 70 -20.02 -3.71 5.74
C THR A 70 -20.03 -4.92 6.67
N ALA A 71 -21.22 -5.31 7.16
CA ALA A 71 -21.40 -6.55 7.90
C ALA A 71 -20.77 -7.75 7.14
N PRO A 72 -20.26 -8.78 7.83
CA PRO A 72 -19.54 -9.87 7.18
C PRO A 72 -20.41 -10.51 6.09
N GLN A 73 -19.82 -10.65 4.89
CA GLN A 73 -20.38 -11.49 3.85
C GLN A 73 -20.55 -12.89 4.44
N ALA A 74 -21.81 -13.34 4.46
CA ALA A 74 -22.21 -14.64 4.95
C ALA A 74 -21.36 -15.74 4.30
N GLU A 75 -20.90 -16.66 5.15
CA GLU A 75 -20.33 -17.94 4.78
C GLU A 75 -21.24 -18.64 3.74
N PRO A 76 -20.70 -19.25 2.66
CA PRO A 76 -21.49 -20.19 1.89
C PRO A 76 -21.74 -21.42 2.77
N THR A 77 -22.93 -21.44 3.36
CA THR A 77 -23.48 -22.62 4.01
C THR A 77 -23.77 -23.66 2.95
N GLY A 78 -23.16 -24.84 3.11
CA GLY A 78 -23.67 -26.10 2.57
C GLY A 78 -22.84 -26.70 1.42
N GLU A 79 -22.29 -27.89 1.66
CA GLU A 79 -22.92 -29.11 1.15
C GLU A 79 -22.51 -30.32 1.99
N ALA A 80 -23.53 -31.01 2.49
CA ALA A 80 -23.44 -32.32 3.10
C ALA A 80 -23.55 -33.38 2.00
N LYS A 81 -22.73 -34.45 2.05
CA LYS A 81 -23.20 -35.84 2.13
C LYS A 81 -22.06 -36.80 2.40
#